data_AF-A0A960PG19-F1
#
_entry.id   AF-A0A960PG19-F1
#
_cell.length_a   1.000
_cell.length_b   1.000
_cell.length_c   1.000
_cell.angle_alpha   90.00
_cell.angle_beta   90.00
_cell.angle_gamma   90.00
#
_symmetry.space_group_name_H-M   'P 1'
#
loop_
_entity.id
_entity.type
_entity.pdbx_description
1 polymer ?
#
loop_
_entity_poly.entity_id
_entity_poly.type
_entity_poly.pdbx_seq_one_letter_code
_entity_poly.pdbx_strand_id
1 'polypeptide(L)' 'DNAARVERLGVARSIPRKKYSAALAEKALTDLTGDPKYLNKAKNAAESLASEDGVKMACDAICDML' A
#
# COMPACT_ATOMS: atom_id res chain seq x y z
N ASP A 1 10.25 5.21 -0.52
CA ASP A 1 9.74 4.42 -1.66
C ASP A 1 8.37 3.79 -1.32
N ASN A 2 7.42 4.61 -0.85
CA ASN A 2 6.13 4.08 -0.42
C ASN A 2 5.28 3.64 -1.60
N ALA A 3 5.33 4.41 -2.71
CA ALA A 3 4.65 4.10 -3.95
C ALA A 3 5.02 2.71 -4.49
N ALA A 4 6.31 2.39 -4.63
CA ALA A 4 6.69 1.06 -5.10
C ALA A 4 6.35 -0.04 -4.09
N ARG A 5 6.41 0.24 -2.78
CA ARG A 5 6.00 -0.74 -1.76
C ARG A 5 4.51 -1.08 -1.89
N VAL A 6 3.64 -0.08 -2.02
CA VAL A 6 2.19 -0.32 -2.16
C VAL A 6 1.82 -0.90 -3.54
N GLU A 7 2.60 -0.61 -4.58
CA GLU A 7 2.46 -1.30 -5.87
C GLU A 7 2.86 -2.77 -5.80
N ARG A 8 3.95 -3.12 -5.10
CA ARG A 8 4.36 -4.52 -4.88
C ARG A 8 3.32 -5.31 -4.09
N LEU A 9 2.67 -4.67 -3.12
CA LEU A 9 1.52 -5.24 -2.40
C LEU A 9 0.28 -5.36 -3.31
N GLY A 10 0.29 -4.73 -4.48
CA GLY A 10 -0.79 -4.77 -5.45
C GLY A 10 -2.02 -3.99 -5.01
N VAL A 11 -1.87 -3.01 -4.13
CA VAL A 11 -2.95 -2.16 -3.60
C VAL A 11 -2.94 -0.75 -4.19
N ALA A 12 -2.02 -0.48 -5.11
CA ALA A 12 -1.85 0.83 -5.74
C ALA A 12 -1.39 0.71 -7.20
N ARG A 13 -1.46 1.85 -7.90
CA ARG A 13 -0.84 2.09 -9.21
C ARG A 13 -0.11 3.42 -9.18
N SER A 14 1.11 3.45 -9.70
CA SER A 14 1.92 4.66 -9.86
C SER A 14 1.81 5.19 -11.28
N ILE A 15 1.65 6.50 -11.40
CA ILE A 15 1.77 7.21 -12.68
C ILE A 15 3.10 7.99 -12.62
N PRO A 16 4.08 7.70 -13.49
CA PRO A 16 5.30 8.46 -13.54
C PRO A 16 5.01 9.95 -13.78
N ARG A 17 5.66 10.85 -13.02
CA ARG A 17 5.43 12.30 -13.09
C ARG A 17 5.40 12.86 -14.52
N LYS A 18 6.36 12.42 -15.35
CA LYS A 18 6.51 12.85 -16.76
C LYS A 18 5.44 12.29 -17.70
N LYS A 19 4.70 11.28 -17.28
CA LYS A 19 3.62 10.62 -18.02
C LYS A 19 2.24 10.97 -17.47
N TYR A 20 2.14 11.88 -16.50
CA TYR A 20 0.85 12.23 -15.94
C TYR A 20 -0.03 12.93 -16.98
N SER A 21 -1.28 12.47 -17.08
CA SER A 21 -2.36 13.16 -17.77
C SER A 21 -3.68 12.84 -17.07
N ALA A 22 -4.68 13.71 -17.25
CA ALA A 22 -6.01 13.48 -16.66
C ALA A 22 -6.62 12.15 -17.12
N ALA A 23 -6.49 11.80 -18.40
CA ALA A 23 -6.96 10.53 -18.94
C ALA A 23 -6.26 9.31 -18.33
N LEU A 24 -4.96 9.40 -18.05
CA LEU A 24 -4.23 8.31 -17.38
C LEU A 24 -4.61 8.19 -15.91
N ALA A 25 -4.86 9.31 -15.24
CA ALA A 25 -5.34 9.32 -13.86
C ALA A 25 -6.74 8.71 -13.77
N GLU A 26 -7.67 9.11 -14.64
CA GLU A 26 -9.01 8.54 -14.75
C GLU A 26 -8.93 7.02 -14.93
N LYS A 27 -8.21 6.56 -15.95
CA LYS A 27 -8.05 5.11 -16.20
C LYS A 27 -7.49 4.37 -14.99
N ALA A 28 -6.46 4.93 -14.34
CA ALA A 28 -5.88 4.30 -13.16
C ALA A 28 -6.87 4.23 -11.98
N LEU A 29 -7.68 5.27 -11.78
CA LEU A 29 -8.73 5.30 -10.75
C LEU A 29 -9.85 4.32 -11.06
N THR A 30 -10.31 4.24 -12.31
CA THR A 30 -11.31 3.27 -12.75
C THR A 30 -10.81 1.84 -12.53
N ASP A 31 -9.57 1.53 -12.94
CA ASP A 31 -8.99 0.21 -12.72
C ASP A 31 -8.85 -0.11 -11.22
N LEU A 32 -8.40 0.86 -10.42
CA LEU A 32 -8.14 0.68 -8.99
C LEU A 32 -9.43 0.48 -8.18
N THR A 33 -10.51 1.17 -8.55
CA THR A 33 -11.79 1.12 -7.85
C THR A 33 -12.76 0.09 -8.43
N GLY A 34 -12.58 -0.30 -9.70
CA GLY A 34 -13.45 -1.23 -10.42
C GLY A 34 -13.00 -2.69 -10.40
N ASP A 35 -11.69 -2.99 -10.24
CA ASP A 35 -11.20 -4.37 -10.15
C ASP A 35 -11.23 -4.87 -8.69
N PRO A 36 -12.07 -5.86 -8.35
CA PRO A 36 -12.20 -6.38 -6.98
C PRO A 36 -10.91 -7.00 -6.44
N LYS A 37 -9.93 -7.33 -7.30
CA LYS A 37 -8.61 -7.80 -6.85
C LYS A 37 -7.89 -6.76 -6.00
N TYR A 38 -8.03 -5.47 -6.31
CA TYR A 38 -7.43 -4.40 -5.49
C TYR A 38 -8.05 -4.36 -4.10
N LEU A 39 -9.38 -4.47 -4.02
CA LEU A 39 -10.09 -4.53 -2.74
C LEU A 39 -9.64 -5.74 -1.91
N ASN A 40 -9.57 -6.92 -2.52
CA ASN A 40 -9.17 -8.14 -1.80
C ASN A 40 -7.73 -8.03 -1.29
N LYS A 41 -6.80 -7.54 -2.11
CA LYS A 41 -5.41 -7.32 -1.68
C LYS A 41 -5.31 -6.26 -0.58
N ALA A 42 -6.09 -5.19 -0.67
CA ALA A 42 -6.12 -4.16 0.36
C ALA A 42 -6.64 -4.69 1.70
N LYS A 43 -7.69 -5.53 1.68
CA LYS A 43 -8.20 -6.20 2.89
C LYS A 43 -7.14 -7.10 3.51
N ASN A 44 -6.51 -7.97 2.72
CA ASN A 44 -5.46 -8.86 3.23
C ASN A 44 -4.28 -8.09 3.83
N ALA A 45 -3.87 -6.99 3.19
CA ALA A 45 -2.81 -6.12 3.71
C ALA A 45 -3.22 -5.45 5.02
N ALA A 46 -4.47 -4.99 5.13
CA ALA A 46 -5.00 -4.39 6.35
C ALA A 46 -5.09 -5.41 7.49
N GLU A 47 -5.54 -6.64 7.21
CA GLU A 47 -5.60 -7.73 8.19
C GLU A 47 -4.19 -8.11 8.69
N SER A 48 -3.23 -8.20 7.78
CA SER A 48 -1.83 -8.47 8.13
C SER A 48 -1.29 -7.37 9.05
N LEU A 49 -1.47 -6.10 8.66
CA LEU A 49 -1.03 -4.96 9.46
C LEU A 49 -1.72 -4.86 10.82
N ALA A 50 -3.02 -5.21 10.90
CA ALA A 50 -3.75 -5.22 12.16
C ALA A 50 -3.30 -6.35 13.09
N SER A 51 -2.78 -7.45 12.55
CA SER A 51 -2.20 -8.54 13.33
C SER A 51 -0.75 -8.27 13.79
N GLU A 52 -0.11 -7.24 13.24
CA GLU A 52 1.23 -6.84 13.66
C GLU A 52 1.17 -6.04 14.97
N ASP A 53 1.95 -6.47 15.97
CA ASP A 53 2.18 -5.68 17.18
C ASP A 53 3.41 -4.77 17.02
N GLY A 54 3.43 -4.02 15.92
CA GLY A 54 4.62 -3.28 15.48
C GLY A 54 5.10 -2.22 16.47
N VAL A 55 4.17 -1.61 17.21
CA VAL A 55 4.50 -0.63 18.25
C VAL A 55 5.19 -1.33 19.43
N LYS A 56 4.63 -2.44 19.93
CA LYS A 56 5.25 -3.20 21.00
C LYS A 56 6.63 -3.71 20.59
N MET A 57 6.74 -4.31 19.41
CA MET A 57 8.02 -4.83 18.92
C MET A 57 9.08 -3.73 18.80
N ALA A 58 8.69 -2.53 18.35
CA ALA A 58 9.60 -1.39 18.28
C ALA A 58 10.04 -0.92 19.68
N CYS A 59 9.10 -0.86 20.64
CA CYS A 59 9.40 -0.48 22.01
C CYS A 59 10.30 -1.52 22.71
N ASP A 60 10.00 -2.81 22.60
CA ASP A 60 10.79 -3.89 23.17
C ASP A 60 12.24 -3.84 22.62
N ALA A 61 12.40 -3.64 21.31
CA ALA A 61 13.72 -3.50 20.69
C ALA A 61 14.51 -2.28 21.17
N ILE A 62 13.85 -1.17 21.50
CA ILE A 62 14.52 0.03 22.06
C ILE A 62 14.95 -0.23 23.51
N CYS A 63 14.08 -0.84 24.31
CA CYS A 63 14.37 -1.16 25.72
C CYS A 63 15.51 -2.18 25.85
N ASP A 64 15.60 -3.16 24.97
CA ASP A 64 16.67 -4.17 24.96
C ASP A 64 18.05 -3.59 24.59
N MET A 65 18.11 -2.36 24.05
CA MET A 65 19.37 -1.66 23.73
C MET A 65 19.86 -0.72 24.85
N LEU A 66 19.10 -0.57 25.94
CA LEU A 66 19.41 0.30 27.09
C LEU A 66 19.86 -0.52 28.30
#